data_AF-A0A6V8PHN4-F1
#
_entry.id   AF-A0A6V8PHN4-F1
#
_cell.length_a   1.000
_cell.length_b   1.000
_cell.length_c   1.000
_cell.angle_alpha   90.00
_cell.angle_beta   90.00
_cell.angle_gamma   90.00
#
_symmetry.space_group_name_H-M   'P 1'
#
loop_
_entity.id
_entity.type
_entity.pdbx_description
1 polymer ?
#
loop_
_entity_poly.entity_id
_entity_poly.type
_entity_poly.pdbx_seq_one_letter_code
_entity_poly.pdbx_strand_id
1 'polypeptide(L)'
;MKPEQNLIVSPSPHVKRITSVEEIMYMVVIALIPATAVGVYFFGLLVLLVITASISSALLTEYLALKIMGRKFTMDGSAILTGLLLALSLPPTVPIWMPVVGAAFGIAIGKCVFGGLGHNIFNPAL
;
A
#
# COMPACT_ATOMS: atom_id res chain seq x y z
N MET A 1 -14.02 63.58 9.46
CA MET A 1 -14.46 62.18 9.56
C MET A 1 -13.37 61.32 8.94
N LYS A 2 -12.67 60.47 9.72
CA LYS A 2 -11.62 59.59 9.19
C LYS A 2 -12.28 58.39 8.51
N PRO A 3 -11.82 57.95 7.32
CA PRO A 3 -12.42 56.83 6.62
C PRO A 3 -12.18 55.53 7.41
N GLU A 4 -13.20 54.68 7.52
CA GLU A 4 -13.10 53.38 8.17
C GLU A 4 -12.14 52.48 7.38
N GLN A 5 -11.05 52.07 8.01
CA GLN A 5 -10.09 51.14 7.43
C GLN A 5 -10.66 49.73 7.48
N ASN A 6 -10.89 49.13 6.31
CA ASN A 6 -11.24 47.71 6.19
C ASN A 6 -10.07 46.84 6.67
N LEU A 7 -10.07 46.48 7.95
CA LEU A 7 -9.13 45.54 8.55
C LEU A 7 -9.54 44.12 8.19
N ILE A 8 -8.86 43.53 7.21
CA ILE A 8 -9.07 42.14 6.81
C ILE A 8 -8.40 41.24 7.84
N VAL A 9 -9.20 40.67 8.75
CA VAL A 9 -8.74 39.62 9.68
C VAL A 9 -8.58 38.34 8.88
N SER A 10 -7.39 38.11 8.33
CA SER A 10 -7.05 36.83 7.70
C SER A 10 -6.71 35.79 8.77
N PRO A 11 -7.20 34.54 8.65
CA PRO A 11 -6.79 33.47 9.55
C PRO A 11 -5.28 33.25 9.42
N SER A 12 -4.65 32.78 10.50
CA SER A 12 -3.20 32.47 10.51
C SER A 12 -2.85 31.54 9.34
N PRO A 13 -1.76 31.81 8.59
CA PRO A 13 -1.37 31.01 7.46
C PRO A 13 -0.95 29.62 7.94
N HIS A 14 -1.88 28.66 7.87
CA HIS A 14 -1.58 27.25 8.11
C HIS A 14 -0.93 26.70 6.85
N VAL A 15 0.39 26.54 6.88
CA VAL A 15 1.14 25.85 5.82
C VAL A 15 0.69 24.38 5.82
N LYS A 16 -0.31 24.05 5.01
CA LYS A 16 -0.75 22.68 4.80
C LYS A 16 0.18 22.03 3.79
N ARG A 17 1.18 21.27 4.26
CA ARG A 17 1.89 20.34 3.38
C ARG A 17 0.94 19.19 3.07
N ILE A 18 0.48 19.10 1.84
CA ILE A 18 -0.41 18.02 1.38
C ILE A 18 0.48 16.85 0.94
N THR A 19 0.91 16.02 1.89
CA THR A 19 1.55 14.74 1.55
C THR A 19 0.47 13.82 0.99
N SER A 20 0.71 13.25 -0.20
CA SER A 20 -0.27 12.34 -0.82
C SER A 20 -0.23 10.97 -0.14
N VAL A 21 -1.33 10.22 -0.18
CA VAL A 21 -1.36 8.86 0.37
C VAL A 21 -0.35 7.97 -0.36
N GLU A 22 -0.21 8.13 -1.67
CA GLU A 22 0.78 7.43 -2.50
C GLU A 22 2.21 7.70 -2.01
N GLU A 23 2.55 8.95 -1.70
CA GLU A 23 3.86 9.32 -1.15
C GLU A 23 4.14 8.59 0.17
N ILE A 24 3.15 8.55 1.07
CA ILE A 24 3.24 7.82 2.33
C ILE A 24 3.45 6.31 2.07
N MET A 25 2.70 5.70 1.15
CA MET A 25 2.83 4.27 0.83
C MET A 25 4.24 3.93 0.34
N TYR A 26 4.80 4.73 -0.58
CA TYR A 26 6.17 4.52 -1.06
C TYR A 26 7.22 4.79 0.02
N MET A 27 7.01 5.77 0.92
CA MET A 27 7.89 5.97 2.07
C MET A 27 7.93 4.74 2.98
N VAL A 28 6.79 4.08 3.22
CA VAL A 28 6.75 2.84 4.00
C VAL A 28 7.47 1.71 3.27
N VAL A 29 7.27 1.57 1.95
CA VAL A 29 8.01 0.57 1.15
C VAL A 29 9.52 0.79 1.26
N ILE A 30 9.98 2.04 1.16
CA ILE A 30 11.40 2.40 1.32
C ILE A 30 11.90 2.07 2.74
N ALA A 31 11.10 2.37 3.76
CA ALA A 31 11.43 2.04 5.16
C ALA A 31 11.53 0.53 5.41
N LEU A 32 10.83 -0.29 4.63
CA LEU A 32 10.89 -1.76 4.71
C LEU A 32 12.06 -2.39 3.96
N ILE A 33 12.75 -1.64 3.10
CA ILE A 33 13.94 -2.15 2.36
C ILE A 33 15.00 -2.75 3.29
N PRO A 34 15.47 -2.10 4.38
CA PRO A 34 16.49 -2.70 5.25
C PRO A 34 16.01 -4.00 5.90
N ALA A 35 14.76 -4.06 6.37
CA ALA A 35 14.18 -5.29 6.93
C ALA A 35 14.11 -6.42 5.88
N THR A 36 13.71 -6.07 4.66
CA THR A 36 13.64 -7.00 3.53
C THR A 36 15.02 -7.52 3.15
N ALA A 37 16.03 -6.64 3.09
CA ALA A 37 17.40 -7.00 2.78
C ALA A 37 17.99 -7.97 3.81
N VAL A 38 17.73 -7.74 5.10
CA VAL A 38 18.13 -8.64 6.18
C VAL A 38 17.43 -10.00 6.05
N GLY A 39 16.13 -10.02 5.74
CA GLY A 39 15.39 -11.25 5.49
C GLY A 39 15.97 -12.06 4.32
N VAL A 40 16.29 -11.41 3.20
CA VAL A 40 16.93 -12.05 2.05
C VAL A 40 18.35 -12.54 2.39
N TYR A 41 19.10 -11.78 3.19
CA TYR A 41 20.46 -12.17 3.61
C TYR A 41 20.45 -13.46 4.45
N PHE A 42 19.54 -13.59 5.42
CA PHE A 42 19.49 -14.76 6.31
C PHE A 42 18.84 -15.99 5.69
N PHE A 43 17.79 -15.81 4.90
CA PHE A 43 16.97 -16.92 4.40
C PHE A 43 17.14 -17.18 2.89
N GLY A 44 17.92 -16.35 2.20
CA GLY A 44 18.32 -16.54 0.82
C GLY A 44 17.16 -16.52 -0.18
N LEU A 45 17.23 -17.43 -1.16
CA LEU A 45 16.33 -17.45 -2.31
C LEU A 45 14.86 -17.74 -1.93
N LEU A 46 14.62 -18.47 -0.84
CA LEU A 46 13.27 -18.83 -0.40
C LEU A 46 12.42 -17.58 -0.10
N VAL A 47 12.97 -16.64 0.66
CA VAL A 47 12.28 -15.38 0.98
C VAL A 47 12.07 -14.53 -0.26
N LEU A 48 13.04 -14.51 -1.17
CA LEU A 48 12.90 -13.78 -2.42
C LEU A 48 11.74 -14.33 -3.27
N LEU A 49 11.56 -15.65 -3.32
CA LEU A 49 10.43 -16.29 -3.99
C LEU A 49 9.10 -15.96 -3.30
N VAL A 50 9.04 -16.00 -1.96
CA VAL A 50 7.83 -15.65 -1.20
C VAL A 50 7.43 -14.19 -1.43
N ILE A 51 8.38 -13.26 -1.37
CA ILE A 51 8.16 -11.83 -1.58
C ILE A 51 7.66 -11.56 -3.01
N THR A 52 8.37 -12.09 -4.01
CA THR A 52 8.01 -11.87 -5.42
C THR A 52 6.66 -12.50 -5.76
N ALA A 53 6.36 -13.70 -5.25
CA ALA A 53 5.07 -14.35 -5.42
C ALA A 53 3.93 -13.56 -4.76
N SER A 54 4.14 -13.05 -3.54
CA SER A 54 3.16 -12.25 -2.82
C SER A 54 2.86 -10.92 -3.52
N ILE A 55 3.91 -10.16 -3.88
CA ILE A 55 3.77 -8.85 -4.55
C ILE A 55 3.14 -9.02 -5.94
N SER A 56 3.58 -10.01 -6.73
CA SER A 56 3.00 -10.26 -8.05
C SER A 56 1.53 -10.67 -7.97
N SER A 57 1.16 -11.51 -7.00
CA SER A 57 -0.24 -11.89 -6.77
C SER A 57 -1.10 -10.68 -6.36
N ALA A 58 -0.60 -9.84 -5.46
CA ALA A 58 -1.30 -8.63 -5.01
C ALA A 58 -1.56 -7.67 -6.19
N LEU A 59 -0.52 -7.37 -6.98
CA LEU A 59 -0.61 -6.48 -8.15
C LEU A 59 -1.53 -7.05 -9.22
N LEU A 60 -1.42 -8.35 -9.52
CA LEU A 60 -2.27 -9.00 -10.51
C LEU A 60 -3.73 -8.96 -10.07
N THR A 61 -4.00 -9.24 -8.81
CA THR A 61 -5.36 -9.23 -8.27
C THR A 61 -5.97 -7.83 -8.29
N GLU A 62 -5.19 -6.82 -7.90
CA GLU A 62 -5.64 -5.42 -7.97
C GLU A 62 -5.95 -5.01 -9.40
N TYR A 63 -5.04 -5.31 -10.34
CA TYR A 63 -5.22 -5.02 -11.75
C TYR A 63 -6.49 -5.68 -12.30
N LEU A 64 -6.69 -6.98 -12.02
CA LEU A 64 -7.87 -7.71 -12.46
C LEU A 64 -9.15 -7.17 -11.83
N ALA A 65 -9.15 -6.90 -10.52
CA ALA A 65 -10.31 -6.38 -9.82
C ALA A 65 -10.70 -4.98 -10.34
N LEU A 66 -9.74 -4.08 -10.53
CA LEU A 66 -9.99 -2.75 -11.11
C LEU A 66 -10.51 -2.85 -12.54
N LYS A 67 -9.96 -3.77 -13.35
CA LYS A 67 -10.45 -4.04 -14.71
C LYS A 67 -11.89 -4.54 -14.71
N ILE A 68 -12.26 -5.44 -13.80
CA ILE A 68 -13.63 -5.95 -13.64
C ILE A 68 -14.57 -4.82 -13.19
N MET A 69 -14.11 -3.92 -12.32
CA MET A 69 -14.88 -2.74 -11.88
C MET A 69 -14.94 -1.60 -12.90
N GLY A 70 -14.31 -1.75 -14.08
CA GLY A 70 -14.26 -0.71 -15.10
C GLY A 70 -13.45 0.53 -14.69
N ARG A 71 -12.54 0.40 -13.72
CA ARG A 71 -11.69 1.51 -13.22
C ARG A 71 -10.30 1.44 -13.83
N LYS A 72 -9.64 2.60 -13.95
CA LYS A 72 -8.25 2.68 -14.39
C LYS A 72 -7.33 2.12 -13.31
N PHE A 73 -6.34 1.34 -13.73
CA PHE A 73 -5.26 0.89 -12.85
C PHE A 73 -4.34 2.08 -12.54
N THR A 74 -4.07 2.29 -11.25
CA THR A 74 -3.15 3.32 -10.75
C THR A 74 -2.21 2.66 -9.76
N MET A 75 -0.90 2.82 -9.94
CA MET A 75 0.11 2.30 -9.00
C MET A 75 0.23 3.24 -7.79
N ASP A 76 -0.68 3.09 -6.84
CA ASP A 76 -0.70 3.85 -5.59
C ASP A 76 0.29 3.33 -4.51
N GLY A 77 1.09 2.31 -4.84
CA GLY A 77 2.07 1.67 -3.96
C GLY A 77 1.48 0.72 -2.90
N SER A 78 0.17 0.72 -2.71
CA SER A 78 -0.47 -0.04 -1.61
C SER A 78 -0.55 -1.53 -1.86
N ALA A 79 -0.74 -1.99 -3.10
CA ALA A 79 -0.69 -3.42 -3.43
C ALA A 79 0.73 -4.00 -3.23
N ILE A 80 1.76 -3.21 -3.56
CA ILE A 80 3.16 -3.56 -3.30
C ILE A 80 3.39 -3.66 -1.80
N LEU A 81 2.97 -2.65 -1.04
CA LEU A 81 3.10 -2.64 0.41
C LEU A 81 2.36 -3.82 1.06
N THR A 82 1.15 -4.13 0.59
CA THR A 82 0.33 -5.26 1.08
C THR A 82 1.04 -6.59 0.87
N GLY A 83 1.50 -6.84 -0.37
CA GLY A 83 2.23 -8.06 -0.70
C GLY A 83 3.54 -8.19 0.06
N LEU A 84 4.27 -7.08 0.27
CA LEU A 84 5.52 -7.04 1.00
C LEU A 84 5.30 -7.33 2.50
N LEU A 85 4.34 -6.67 3.14
CA LEU A 85 4.01 -6.90 4.55
C LEU A 85 3.54 -8.33 4.81
N LEU A 86 2.70 -8.88 3.93
CA LEU A 86 2.26 -10.27 4.03
C LEU A 86 3.45 -11.23 3.93
N ALA A 87 4.35 -11.02 2.95
CA ALA A 87 5.52 -11.86 2.76
C ALA A 87 6.49 -11.82 3.95
N LEU A 88 6.70 -10.64 4.54
CA LEU A 88 7.55 -10.46 5.72
C LEU A 88 6.92 -11.01 7.02
N SER A 89 5.60 -11.23 7.03
CA SER A 89 4.87 -11.81 8.17
C SER A 89 4.83 -13.34 8.14
N LEU A 90 5.17 -13.95 7.01
CA LEU A 90 5.12 -15.41 6.83
C LEU A 90 6.49 -16.06 7.06
N PRO A 91 6.53 -17.34 7.50
CA PRO A 91 7.77 -18.09 7.57
C PRO A 91 8.40 -18.28 6.19
N PRO A 92 9.74 -18.28 6.06
CA PRO A 92 10.44 -18.44 4.78
C PRO A 92 10.23 -19.83 4.14
N THR A 93 9.83 -20.83 4.93
CA THR A 93 9.57 -22.21 4.49
C THR A 93 8.12 -22.44 4.08
N VAL A 94 7.29 -21.38 4.07
CA VAL A 94 5.88 -21.49 3.69
C VAL A 94 5.75 -21.95 2.23
N PRO A 95 4.80 -22.86 1.92
CA PRO A 95 4.49 -23.19 0.54
C PRO A 95 4.07 -21.93 -0.24
N ILE A 96 4.61 -21.75 -1.46
CA ILE A 96 4.43 -20.52 -2.28
C ILE A 96 2.96 -20.22 -2.59
N TRP A 97 2.08 -21.24 -2.62
CA TRP A 97 0.66 -21.01 -2.87
C TRP A 97 -0.03 -20.22 -1.74
N MET A 98 0.46 -20.30 -0.50
CA MET A 98 -0.13 -19.57 0.63
C MET A 98 0.00 -18.04 0.52
N PRO A 99 1.19 -17.45 0.32
CA PRO A 99 1.31 -16.00 0.12
C PRO A 99 0.55 -15.55 -1.14
N VAL A 100 0.49 -16.37 -2.19
CA VAL A 100 -0.27 -16.05 -3.41
C VAL A 100 -1.76 -15.92 -3.11
N VAL A 101 -2.37 -16.92 -2.45
CA VAL A 101 -3.79 -16.91 -2.11
C VAL A 101 -4.10 -15.84 -1.06
N GLY A 102 -3.24 -15.67 -0.05
CA GLY A 102 -3.38 -14.64 0.97
C GLY A 102 -3.36 -13.23 0.39
N ALA A 103 -2.39 -12.93 -0.48
CA ALA A 103 -2.28 -11.63 -1.14
C ALA A 103 -3.48 -11.35 -2.05
N ALA A 104 -3.92 -12.36 -2.81
CA ALA A 104 -5.10 -12.22 -3.66
C ALA A 104 -6.36 -11.96 -2.83
N PHE A 105 -6.58 -12.71 -1.75
CA PHE A 105 -7.72 -12.51 -0.87
C PHE A 105 -7.70 -11.14 -0.19
N GLY A 106 -6.55 -10.75 0.36
CA GLY A 106 -6.36 -9.46 1.03
C GLY A 106 -6.66 -8.29 0.10
N ILE A 107 -6.17 -8.33 -1.15
CA ILE A 107 -6.46 -7.28 -2.13
C ILE A 107 -7.91 -7.33 -2.61
N ALA A 108 -8.40 -8.50 -3.03
CA ALA A 108 -9.74 -8.61 -3.58
C ALA A 108 -10.81 -8.20 -2.54
N ILE A 109 -10.75 -8.79 -1.35
CA ILE A 109 -11.77 -8.61 -0.32
C ILE A 109 -11.43 -7.43 0.60
N GLY A 110 -10.18 -7.32 1.06
CA GLY A 110 -9.75 -6.28 2.00
C GLY A 110 -9.67 -4.89 1.38
N LYS A 111 -9.41 -4.78 0.07
CA LYS A 111 -9.31 -3.49 -0.64
C LYS A 111 -10.39 -3.29 -1.71
N CYS A 112 -10.49 -4.19 -2.69
CA CYS A 112 -11.27 -3.93 -3.91
C CYS A 112 -12.79 -3.96 -3.68
N VAL A 113 -13.30 -4.87 -2.85
CA VAL A 113 -14.74 -4.93 -2.50
C VAL A 113 -15.26 -3.62 -1.91
N PHE A 114 -14.42 -2.91 -1.14
CA PHE A 114 -14.80 -1.64 -0.52
C PHE A 114 -14.56 -0.41 -1.41
N GLY A 115 -14.16 -0.63 -2.67
CA GLY A 115 -13.98 0.46 -3.63
C GLY A 115 -12.56 1.02 -3.72
N GLY A 116 -11.56 0.35 -3.12
CA GLY A 116 -10.15 0.66 -3.31
C GLY A 116 -9.47 1.35 -2.13
N LEU A 117 -8.38 2.07 -2.42
CA LEU A 117 -7.57 2.75 -1.42
C LEU A 117 -8.40 3.84 -0.68
N GLY A 118 -8.28 3.90 0.64
CA GLY A 118 -8.94 4.89 1.49
C GLY A 118 -10.39 4.54 1.90
N HIS A 119 -10.93 3.44 1.38
CA HIS A 119 -12.24 2.90 1.76
C HIS A 119 -12.13 1.50 2.39
N ASN A 120 -10.92 0.98 2.54
CA ASN A 120 -10.64 -0.30 3.15
C ASN A 120 -10.93 -0.27 4.66
N ILE A 121 -11.94 -1.03 5.09
CA ILE A 121 -12.30 -1.17 6.52
C ILE A 121 -11.23 -1.99 7.27
N PHE A 122 -10.67 -2.99 6.59
CA PHE A 122 -9.63 -3.87 7.12
C PHE A 122 -8.28 -3.55 6.48
N ASN A 123 -7.19 -3.89 7.17
CA ASN A 123 -5.86 -3.82 6.59
C ASN A 123 -5.71 -4.97 5.59
N PRO A 124 -5.54 -4.73 4.28
CA PRO A 124 -5.43 -5.80 3.29
C PRO A 124 -4.24 -6.76 3.52
N ALA A 125 -3.25 -6.35 4.31
CA ALA A 125 -2.05 -7.13 4.60
C ALA A 125 -2.15 -8.08 5.80
N LEU A 126 -3.11 -7.86 6.71
CA LEU A 126 -3.20 -8.53 8.01
C LEU A 126 -4.61 -9.07 8.28
#